data_AF-A0A7X9P1C7-F1
#
_entry.id   AF-A0A7X9P1C7-F1
#
_cell.length_a   1.000
_cell.length_b   1.000
_cell.length_c   1.000
_cell.angle_alpha   90.00
_cell.angle_beta   90.00
_cell.angle_gamma   90.00
#
_symmetry.space_group_name_H-M   'P 1'
#
loop_
_entity.id
_entity.type
_entity.pdbx_description
1 polymer ?
#
loop_
_entity_poly.entity_id
_entity_poly.type
_entity_poly.pdbx_seq_one_letter_code
_entity_poly.pdbx_strand_id
1 'polypeptide(L)'
;MNEELLNFYENCKLGVAVYRRLSKNNYEFVYYNPSGMKMDGVEGIEIVGKKVHDIFPNVFEFGLIEVFENVYATGNAAELPIKGYVVDSMTTLYRTNRVQKLSCGLIVSIYSDESKLFSYINKIENENEVLSRALDYTSHNLRGDLSTSLGVFELFETVDVSQEEKYTLLKVVKENLEKIDTKIHRLVRLLSTGVSAKN
;
A
#
# COMPACT_ATOMS: atom_id res chain seq x y z
N MET A 1 24.10 0.61 32.20
CA MET A 1 24.06 0.16 30.79
C MET A 1 22.95 -0.85 30.50
N ASN A 2 22.90 -2.06 31.09
CA ASN A 2 21.83 -3.03 30.78
C ASN A 2 20.43 -2.53 31.16
N GLU A 3 20.27 -1.93 32.34
CA GLU A 3 18.97 -1.38 32.80
C GLU A 3 18.52 -0.18 31.96
N GLU A 4 19.44 0.70 31.57
CA GLU A 4 19.14 1.87 30.73
C GLU A 4 18.66 1.46 29.33
N LEU A 5 19.29 0.44 28.74
CA LEU A 5 18.87 -0.12 27.45
C LEU A 5 17.52 -0.82 27.55
N LEU A 6 17.26 -1.57 28.63
CA LEU A 6 15.97 -2.21 28.85
C LEU A 6 14.86 -1.17 29.00
N ASN A 7 15.10 -0.13 29.79
CA ASN A 7 14.18 1.01 29.93
C ASN A 7 13.93 1.73 28.60
N PHE A 8 14.96 1.87 27.74
CA PHE A 8 14.77 2.41 26.39
C PHE A 8 13.82 1.53 25.56
N TYR A 9 14.01 0.21 25.55
CA TYR A 9 13.15 -0.70 24.80
C TYR A 9 11.72 -0.77 25.34
N GLU A 10 11.54 -0.64 26.65
CA GLU A 10 10.20 -0.60 27.26
C GLU A 10 9.39 0.62 26.82
N ASN A 11 10.04 1.76 26.59
CA ASN A 11 9.41 3.02 26.22
C ASN A 11 9.49 3.33 24.71
N CYS A 12 10.20 2.51 23.92
CA CYS A 12 10.31 2.69 22.49
C CYS A 12 8.99 2.37 21.78
N LYS A 13 8.66 3.09 20.71
CA LYS A 13 7.46 2.81 19.89
C LYS A 13 7.58 1.57 19.02
N LEU A 14 8.77 1.02 18.83
CA LEU A 14 8.99 -0.20 18.04
C LEU A 14 8.68 -1.43 18.89
N GLY A 15 8.22 -2.50 18.26
CA GLY A 15 8.16 -3.81 18.86
C GLY A 15 9.56 -4.40 18.98
N VAL A 16 9.91 -4.94 20.14
CA VAL A 16 11.21 -5.58 20.40
C VAL A 16 10.96 -6.89 21.11
N ALA A 17 11.37 -7.99 20.48
CA ALA A 17 11.25 -9.33 21.02
C ALA A 17 12.59 -10.07 20.95
N VAL A 18 12.89 -10.83 21.99
CA VAL A 18 14.08 -11.66 22.09
C VAL A 18 13.66 -13.11 22.20
N TYR A 19 14.34 -13.98 21.47
CA TYR A 19 13.98 -15.38 21.33
C TYR A 19 15.17 -16.30 21.61
N ARG A 20 14.89 -17.43 22.24
CA ARG A 20 15.80 -18.55 22.38
C ARG A 20 15.39 -19.65 21.42
N ARG A 21 16.34 -20.17 20.64
CA ARG A 21 16.11 -21.34 19.79
C ARG A 21 16.12 -22.60 20.65
N LEU A 22 15.03 -23.36 20.65
CA LEU A 22 14.90 -24.66 21.34
C LEU A 22 15.32 -25.80 20.42
N SER A 23 14.87 -25.75 19.17
CA SER A 23 15.24 -26.66 18.08
C SER A 23 14.99 -25.96 16.74
N LYS A 24 15.25 -26.65 15.62
CA LYS A 24 14.95 -26.10 14.29
C LYS A 24 13.47 -25.70 14.21
N ASN A 25 13.20 -24.46 13.77
CA ASN A 25 11.88 -23.85 13.63
C ASN A 25 11.11 -23.67 14.94
N ASN A 26 11.74 -23.88 16.10
CA ASN A 26 11.08 -23.80 17.40
C ASN A 26 11.81 -22.81 18.31
N TYR A 27 11.11 -21.74 18.65
CA TYR A 27 11.63 -20.60 19.39
C TYR A 27 10.73 -20.29 20.58
N GLU A 28 11.35 -19.82 21.65
CA GLU A 28 10.72 -19.41 22.90
C GLU A 28 10.99 -17.92 23.12
N PHE A 29 10.00 -17.18 23.62
CA PHE A 29 10.18 -15.80 24.02
C PHE A 29 11.03 -15.69 25.29
N VAL A 30 12.08 -14.88 25.24
CA VAL A 30 12.92 -14.50 26.39
C VAL A 30 12.53 -13.12 26.90
N TYR A 31 12.16 -12.22 25.98
CA TYR A 31 11.72 -10.87 26.31
C TYR A 31 10.78 -10.37 25.21
N TYR A 32 9.85 -9.51 25.58
CA TYR A 32 9.00 -8.82 24.65
C TYR A 32 8.54 -7.50 25.25
N ASN A 33 8.73 -6.39 24.54
CA ASN A 33 8.45 -5.08 25.10
C ASN A 33 6.94 -4.72 25.07
N PRO A 34 6.50 -3.77 25.90
CA PRO A 34 5.10 -3.36 25.97
C PRO A 34 4.54 -2.86 24.63
N SER A 35 5.33 -2.12 23.86
CA SER A 35 4.89 -1.62 22.54
C SER A 35 4.60 -2.75 21.56
N GLY A 36 5.42 -3.80 21.53
CA GLY A 36 5.17 -4.97 20.71
C GLY A 36 3.91 -5.72 21.16
N MET A 37 3.77 -5.96 22.47
CA MET A 37 2.58 -6.60 23.03
C MET A 37 1.28 -5.86 22.67
N LYS A 38 1.33 -4.52 22.72
CA LYS A 38 0.22 -3.66 22.32
C LYS A 38 -0.06 -3.70 20.82
N MET A 39 0.98 -3.68 19.99
CA MET A 39 0.82 -3.79 18.52
C MET A 39 0.14 -5.09 18.12
N ASP A 40 0.41 -6.17 18.85
CA ASP A 40 -0.07 -7.50 18.49
C ASP A 40 -1.25 -7.96 19.37
N GLY A 41 -1.80 -7.07 20.21
CA GLY A 41 -3.04 -7.31 20.96
C GLY A 41 -2.93 -8.36 22.06
N VAL A 42 -1.73 -8.58 22.59
CA VAL A 42 -1.42 -9.62 23.60
C VAL A 42 -1.06 -9.01 24.96
N GLU A 43 -1.50 -7.78 25.21
CA GLU A 43 -1.35 -7.10 26.51
C GLU A 43 -1.98 -7.95 27.62
N GLY A 44 -1.23 -8.20 28.69
CA GLY A 44 -1.68 -9.00 29.84
C GLY A 44 -1.48 -10.52 29.70
N ILE A 45 -0.95 -11.00 28.57
CA ILE A 45 -0.52 -12.39 28.43
C ILE A 45 0.91 -12.53 28.95
N GLU A 46 1.15 -13.51 29.83
CA GLU A 46 2.51 -13.91 30.18
C GLU A 46 3.14 -14.63 28.99
N ILE A 47 4.04 -13.94 28.27
CA ILE A 47 4.64 -14.41 27.01
C ILE A 47 6.02 -15.05 27.21
N VAL A 48 6.79 -14.57 28.19
CA VAL A 48 8.15 -15.10 28.46
C VAL A 48 8.06 -16.60 28.80
N GLY A 49 8.92 -17.41 28.20
CA GLY A 49 8.92 -18.86 28.34
C GLY A 49 7.92 -19.61 27.46
N LYS A 50 7.06 -18.90 26.71
CA LYS A 50 6.14 -19.54 25.76
C LYS A 50 6.75 -19.66 24.38
N LYS A 51 6.33 -20.68 23.64
CA LYS A 51 6.77 -20.86 22.25
C LYS A 51 6.10 -19.84 21.35
N VAL A 52 6.83 -19.38 20.34
CA VAL A 52 6.33 -18.36 19.42
C VAL A 52 5.07 -18.81 18.71
N HIS A 53 5.03 -20.06 18.23
CA HIS A 53 3.87 -20.60 17.51
C HIS A 53 2.66 -20.90 18.41
N ASP A 54 2.85 -21.02 19.73
CA ASP A 54 1.72 -21.19 20.65
C ASP A 54 0.94 -19.87 20.83
N ILE A 55 1.64 -18.73 20.77
CA ILE A 55 1.03 -17.40 20.84
C ILE A 55 0.61 -16.89 19.46
N PHE A 56 1.45 -17.14 18.44
CA PHE A 56 1.24 -16.68 17.08
C PHE A 56 1.31 -17.87 16.11
N PRO A 57 0.22 -18.65 15.94
CA PRO A 57 0.20 -19.82 15.06
C PRO A 57 0.58 -19.49 13.60
N ASN A 58 0.20 -18.29 13.14
CA ASN A 58 0.40 -17.84 11.75
C ASN A 58 1.83 -17.35 11.48
N VAL A 59 2.75 -17.43 12.46
CA VAL A 59 4.14 -16.98 12.33
C VAL A 59 4.91 -17.73 11.24
N PHE A 60 4.51 -18.97 10.92
CA PHE A 60 5.09 -19.76 9.85
C PHE A 60 4.71 -19.21 8.47
N GLU A 61 3.42 -18.95 8.23
CA GLU A 61 2.94 -18.34 6.99
C GLU A 61 3.49 -16.91 6.81
N PHE A 62 3.58 -16.18 7.92
CA PHE A 62 4.23 -14.87 7.95
C PHE A 62 5.72 -14.96 7.54
N GLY A 63 6.38 -16.11 7.71
CA GLY A 63 7.76 -16.35 7.24
C GLY A 63 8.84 -15.87 8.19
N LEU A 64 8.48 -15.38 9.38
CA LEU A 64 9.45 -14.89 10.38
C LEU A 64 10.37 -16.01 10.88
N ILE A 65 9.85 -17.24 11.02
CA ILE A 65 10.65 -18.39 11.46
C ILE A 65 11.75 -18.73 10.45
N GLU A 66 11.49 -18.60 9.14
CA GLU A 66 12.50 -18.85 8.11
C GLU A 66 13.64 -17.82 8.19
N VAL A 67 13.28 -16.56 8.45
CA VAL A 67 14.26 -15.49 8.71
C VAL A 67 15.08 -15.80 9.95
N PHE A 68 14.45 -16.28 11.04
CA PHE A 68 15.18 -16.68 12.24
C PHE A 68 16.17 -17.80 11.96
N GLU A 69 15.79 -18.84 11.22
CA GLU A 69 16.70 -19.93 10.86
C GLU A 69 17.88 -19.46 10.00
N ASN A 70 17.62 -18.59 9.02
CA ASN A 70 18.67 -18.04 8.17
C ASN A 70 19.68 -17.20 8.98
N VAL A 71 19.18 -16.30 9.84
CA VAL A 71 20.00 -15.49 10.75
C VAL A 71 20.74 -16.37 11.75
N TYR A 72 20.09 -17.43 12.25
CA TYR A 72 20.72 -18.34 13.21
C TYR A 72 21.89 -19.12 12.59
N ALA A 73 21.72 -19.58 11.35
CA ALA A 73 22.72 -20.35 10.61
C ALA A 73 23.88 -19.48 10.12
N THR A 74 23.59 -18.29 9.58
CA THR A 74 24.62 -17.42 8.98
C THR A 74 25.25 -16.47 9.97
N GLY A 75 24.55 -16.10 11.05
CA GLY A 75 24.95 -15.03 11.97
C GLY A 75 24.74 -13.61 11.42
N ASN A 76 24.39 -13.47 10.14
CA ASN A 76 24.15 -12.19 9.50
C ASN A 76 22.75 -11.69 9.85
N ALA A 77 22.62 -10.39 10.12
CA ALA A 77 21.30 -9.77 10.29
C ALA A 77 20.52 -9.84 8.97
N ALA A 78 19.20 -9.97 9.08
CA ALA A 78 18.29 -10.02 7.94
C ALA A 78 17.04 -9.18 8.21
N GLU A 79 16.36 -8.79 7.14
CA GLU A 79 15.11 -8.06 7.20
C GLU A 79 14.00 -8.90 6.55
N LEU A 80 12.87 -8.98 7.24
CA LEU A 80 11.60 -9.38 6.65
C LEU A 80 10.92 -8.09 6.17
N PRO A 81 10.81 -7.86 4.85
CA PRO A 81 10.15 -6.68 4.33
C PRO A 81 8.69 -6.63 4.76
N ILE A 82 8.02 -5.49 4.53
CA ILE A 82 6.61 -5.29 4.86
C ILE A 82 5.79 -6.48 4.33
N LYS A 83 5.22 -7.24 5.26
CA LYS A 83 4.39 -8.40 4.93
C LYS A 83 3.13 -8.38 5.78
N GLY A 84 2.02 -8.70 5.13
CA GLY A 84 0.73 -8.91 5.78
C GLY A 84 0.62 -10.33 6.31
N TYR A 85 0.01 -10.50 7.48
CA TYR A 85 -0.48 -11.81 7.91
C TYR A 85 -1.86 -11.66 8.55
N VAL A 86 -2.70 -12.65 8.28
CA VAL A 86 -4.07 -12.71 8.80
C VAL A 86 -4.00 -13.13 10.26
N VAL A 87 -4.66 -12.41 11.16
CA VAL A 87 -4.76 -12.79 12.59
C VAL A 87 -6.13 -13.33 12.95
N ASP A 88 -7.16 -12.94 12.20
CA ASP A 88 -8.53 -13.47 12.29
C ASP A 88 -9.22 -13.29 10.92
N SER A 89 -10.49 -13.69 10.80
CA SER A 89 -11.21 -13.65 9.53
C SER A 89 -11.39 -12.25 8.92
N MET A 90 -11.18 -11.18 9.69
CA MET A 90 -11.42 -9.79 9.31
C MET A 90 -10.15 -8.91 9.37
N THR A 91 -9.11 -9.36 10.06
CA THR A 91 -7.95 -8.54 10.41
C THR A 91 -6.68 -9.09 9.78
N THR A 92 -6.01 -8.25 8.99
CA THR A 92 -4.64 -8.47 8.50
C THR A 92 -3.72 -7.42 9.08
N LEU A 93 -2.62 -7.85 9.69
CA LEU A 93 -1.61 -6.96 10.26
C LEU A 93 -0.40 -6.87 9.33
N TYR A 94 0.14 -5.67 9.13
CA TYR A 94 1.32 -5.45 8.30
C TYR A 94 2.51 -5.08 9.17
N ARG A 95 3.60 -5.85 9.04
CA ARG A 95 4.81 -5.68 9.85
C ARG A 95 6.05 -5.76 8.96
N THR A 96 7.07 -4.99 9.31
CA THR A 96 8.46 -5.23 8.87
C THR A 96 9.28 -5.64 10.09
N ASN A 97 10.19 -6.61 9.94
CA ASN A 97 11.03 -7.09 11.04
C ASN A 97 12.50 -7.02 10.64
N ARG A 98 13.34 -6.43 11.49
CA ARG A 98 14.79 -6.57 11.42
C ARG A 98 15.25 -7.57 12.48
N VAL A 99 15.89 -8.63 12.02
CA VAL A 99 16.29 -9.76 12.85
C VAL A 99 17.81 -9.84 12.91
N GLN A 100 18.35 -10.06 14.10
CA GLN A 100 19.77 -10.30 14.30
C GLN A 100 20.03 -11.36 15.37
N LYS A 101 21.18 -12.03 15.28
CA LYS A 101 21.67 -12.95 16.31
C LYS A 101 22.68 -12.25 17.21
N LEU A 102 22.49 -12.36 18.51
CA LEU A 102 23.45 -11.91 19.52
C LEU A 102 24.57 -12.95 19.69
N SER A 103 25.70 -12.51 20.23
CA SER A 103 26.85 -13.38 20.54
C SER A 103 26.50 -14.53 21.49
N CYS A 104 25.51 -14.35 22.37
CA CYS A 104 24.99 -15.38 23.26
C CYS A 104 24.04 -16.40 22.57
N GLY A 105 23.81 -16.27 21.26
CA GLY A 105 22.97 -17.17 20.47
C GLY A 105 21.47 -16.85 20.49
N LEU A 106 21.05 -15.82 21.23
CA LEU A 106 19.69 -15.31 21.20
C LEU A 106 19.40 -14.58 19.89
N ILE A 107 18.16 -14.68 19.41
CA ILE A 107 17.66 -13.93 18.26
C ILE A 107 16.91 -12.71 18.78
N VAL A 108 17.14 -11.54 18.20
CA VAL A 108 16.40 -10.31 18.50
C VAL A 108 15.67 -9.90 17.23
N SER A 109 14.36 -9.64 17.35
CA SER A 109 13.56 -8.99 16.32
C SER A 109 13.14 -7.61 16.79
N ILE A 110 13.38 -6.61 15.95
CA ILE A 110 12.83 -5.27 16.09
C ILE A 110 11.86 -5.06 14.94
N TYR A 111 10.64 -4.61 15.21
CA TYR A 111 9.62 -4.49 14.18
C TYR A 111 8.75 -3.25 14.35
N SER A 112 8.16 -2.81 13.24
CA SER A 112 7.21 -1.70 13.17
C SER A 112 5.88 -2.13 12.60
N ASP A 113 4.82 -1.44 13.04
CA ASP A 113 3.49 -1.55 12.47
C ASP A 113 3.36 -0.66 11.23
N GLU A 114 3.27 -1.30 10.08
CA GLU A 114 3.18 -0.64 8.77
C GLU A 114 1.74 -0.57 8.24
N SER A 115 0.75 -0.96 9.04
CA SER A 115 -0.65 -1.04 8.61
C SER A 115 -1.19 0.30 8.15
N LYS A 116 -0.80 1.40 8.82
CA LYS A 116 -1.17 2.77 8.39
C LYS A 116 -0.54 3.12 7.05
N LEU A 117 0.77 2.93 6.89
CA LEU A 117 1.47 3.19 5.64
C LEU A 117 0.83 2.41 4.49
N PHE A 118 0.59 1.11 4.70
CA PHE A 118 -0.06 0.25 3.72
C PHE A 118 -1.47 0.74 3.36
N SER A 119 -2.30 1.13 4.35
CA SER A 119 -3.62 1.69 4.08
C SER A 119 -3.58 2.98 3.24
N TYR A 120 -2.57 3.84 3.46
CA TYR A 120 -2.40 5.05 2.66
C TYR A 120 -1.97 4.72 1.22
N ILE A 121 -1.06 3.75 1.06
CA ILE A 121 -0.63 3.27 -0.27
C ILE A 121 -1.83 2.71 -1.02
N ASN A 122 -2.60 1.79 -0.43
CA ASN A 122 -3.80 1.22 -1.06
C ASN A 122 -4.84 2.29 -1.42
N LYS A 123 -4.99 3.30 -0.57
CA LYS A 123 -5.89 4.42 -0.86
C LYS A 123 -5.43 5.20 -2.09
N ILE A 124 -4.13 5.50 -2.19
CA ILE A 124 -3.54 6.18 -3.36
C ILE A 124 -3.70 5.32 -4.61
N GLU A 125 -3.46 4.03 -4.53
CA GLU A 125 -3.62 3.10 -5.66
C GLU A 125 -5.07 3.08 -6.16
N ASN A 126 -6.03 2.93 -5.26
CA ASN A 126 -7.45 2.95 -5.62
C ASN A 126 -7.89 4.31 -6.20
N GLU A 127 -7.42 5.43 -5.62
CA GLU A 127 -7.69 6.77 -6.17
C GLU A 127 -7.07 6.95 -7.57
N ASN A 128 -5.86 6.42 -7.80
CA ASN A 128 -5.22 6.41 -9.12
C ASN A 128 -5.97 5.56 -10.15
N GLU A 129 -6.53 4.42 -9.75
CA GLU A 129 -7.36 3.61 -10.64
C GLU A 129 -8.65 4.33 -11.04
N VAL A 130 -9.30 5.01 -10.08
CA VAL A 130 -10.50 5.81 -10.35
C VAL A 130 -10.17 6.97 -11.29
N LEU A 131 -9.05 7.66 -11.06
CA LEU A 131 -8.57 8.73 -11.92
C LEU A 131 -8.30 8.21 -13.34
N SER A 132 -7.61 7.08 -13.48
CA SER A 132 -7.29 6.47 -14.78
C SER A 132 -8.56 6.13 -15.57
N ARG A 133 -9.54 5.50 -14.91
CA ARG A 133 -10.86 5.21 -15.54
C ARG A 133 -11.58 6.48 -15.99
N ALA A 134 -11.53 7.55 -15.19
CA ALA A 134 -12.12 8.82 -15.56
C ALA A 134 -11.44 9.44 -16.79
N LEU A 135 -10.10 9.39 -16.85
CA LEU A 135 -9.32 9.87 -18.00
C LEU A 135 -9.63 9.09 -19.27
N ASP A 136 -9.72 7.76 -19.19
CA ASP A 136 -10.08 6.90 -20.33
C ASP A 136 -11.47 7.24 -20.86
N TYR A 137 -12.45 7.37 -19.95
CA TYR A 137 -13.82 7.75 -20.29
C TYR A 137 -13.88 9.14 -20.95
N THR A 138 -13.20 10.13 -20.39
CA THR A 138 -13.15 11.48 -20.98
C THR A 138 -12.48 11.46 -22.35
N SER A 139 -11.38 10.72 -22.49
CA SER A 139 -10.65 10.60 -23.77
C SER A 139 -11.50 9.95 -24.86
N HIS A 140 -12.23 8.88 -24.53
CA HIS A 140 -13.16 8.24 -25.47
C HIS A 140 -14.24 9.21 -25.95
N ASN A 141 -14.82 9.99 -25.04
CA ASN A 141 -15.85 10.97 -25.39
C ASN A 141 -15.31 12.13 -26.23
N LEU A 142 -14.12 12.64 -25.91
CA LEU A 142 -13.46 13.69 -26.70
C LEU A 142 -13.19 13.20 -28.13
N ARG A 143 -12.73 11.95 -28.27
CA ARG A 143 -12.53 11.32 -29.58
C ARG A 143 -13.84 11.22 -30.35
N GLY A 144 -14.94 10.84 -29.71
CA GLY A 144 -16.26 10.78 -30.36
C GLY A 144 -16.73 12.16 -30.89
N ASP A 145 -16.64 13.20 -30.06
CA ASP A 145 -17.01 14.57 -30.45
C ASP A 145 -16.12 15.07 -31.62
N LEU A 146 -14.82 14.76 -31.58
CA LEU A 146 -13.85 15.12 -32.61
C LEU A 146 -14.09 14.35 -33.92
N SER A 147 -14.25 13.03 -33.87
CA SER A 147 -14.50 12.20 -35.06
C SER A 147 -15.80 12.61 -35.76
N THR A 148 -16.84 12.93 -35.00
CA THR A 148 -18.10 13.45 -35.57
C THR A 148 -17.86 14.76 -36.30
N SER A 149 -17.08 15.68 -35.70
CA SER A 149 -16.79 16.98 -36.29
C SER A 149 -15.92 16.87 -37.55
N LEU A 150 -14.91 15.99 -37.54
CA LEU A 150 -14.08 15.71 -38.71
C LEU A 150 -14.89 15.09 -39.85
N GLY A 151 -15.77 14.13 -39.55
CA GLY A 151 -16.65 13.53 -40.55
C GLY A 151 -17.58 14.55 -41.22
N VAL A 152 -18.05 15.57 -40.49
CA VAL A 152 -18.81 16.68 -41.09
C VAL A 152 -17.96 17.48 -42.08
N PHE A 153 -16.70 17.78 -41.74
CA PHE A 153 -15.81 18.48 -42.66
C PHE A 153 -15.49 17.64 -43.91
N GLU A 154 -15.25 16.34 -43.76
CA GLU A 154 -15.05 15.42 -44.88
C GLU A 154 -16.29 15.36 -45.81
N LEU A 155 -17.50 15.42 -45.26
CA LEU A 155 -18.74 15.49 -46.06
C LEU A 155 -18.79 16.75 -46.93
N PHE A 156 -18.33 17.89 -46.43
CA PHE A 156 -18.29 19.13 -47.20
C PHE A 156 -17.27 19.11 -48.34
N GLU A 157 -16.22 18.29 -48.23
CA GLU A 157 -15.20 18.12 -49.27
C GLU A 157 -15.63 17.11 -50.35
N THR A 158 -16.53 16.19 -50.02
CA THR A 158 -16.87 15.03 -50.87
C THR A 158 -18.22 15.15 -51.57
N VAL A 159 -19.18 15.92 -51.01
CA VAL A 159 -20.55 16.02 -51.53
C VAL A 159 -20.98 17.47 -51.60
N ASP A 160 -21.79 17.82 -52.60
CA ASP A 160 -22.40 19.14 -52.70
C ASP A 160 -23.61 19.23 -51.75
N VAL A 161 -23.40 19.86 -50.60
CA VAL A 161 -24.38 19.98 -49.52
C VAL A 161 -25.15 21.31 -49.63
N SER A 162 -26.47 21.27 -49.47
CA SER A 162 -27.31 22.47 -49.53
C SER A 162 -26.97 23.46 -48.40
N GLN A 163 -27.34 24.73 -48.56
CA GLN A 163 -27.01 25.75 -47.55
C GLN A 163 -27.71 25.50 -46.20
N GLU A 164 -28.92 24.97 -46.21
CA GLU A 164 -29.68 24.65 -45.01
C GLU A 164 -29.07 23.47 -44.23
N GLU A 165 -28.60 22.45 -44.95
CA GLU A 165 -27.87 21.31 -44.38
C GLU A 165 -26.49 21.72 -43.86
N LYS A 166 -25.75 22.56 -44.60
CA LYS A 166 -24.47 23.13 -44.14
C LYS A 166 -24.62 23.85 -42.81
N TYR A 167 -25.64 24.69 -42.68
CA TYR A 167 -25.92 25.40 -41.44
C TYR A 167 -26.19 24.43 -40.27
N THR A 168 -26.98 23.38 -40.51
CA THR A 168 -27.31 22.37 -39.50
C THR A 168 -26.07 21.58 -39.06
N LEU A 169 -25.24 21.15 -40.01
CA LEU A 169 -24.02 20.40 -39.74
C LEU A 169 -22.94 21.24 -39.03
N LEU A 170 -22.79 22.51 -39.40
CA LEU A 170 -21.91 23.44 -38.69
C LEU A 170 -22.35 23.69 -37.25
N LYS A 171 -23.67 23.66 -36.97
CA LYS A 171 -24.18 23.73 -35.60
C LYS A 171 -23.72 22.52 -34.77
N VAL A 172 -23.77 21.30 -35.34
CA VAL A 172 -23.28 20.08 -34.67
C VAL A 172 -21.79 20.19 -34.36
N VAL A 173 -20.98 20.65 -35.32
CA VAL A 173 -19.53 20.86 -35.11
C VAL A 173 -19.30 21.86 -33.97
N LYS A 174 -20.01 22.99 -33.96
CA LYS A 174 -19.89 24.00 -32.91
C LYS A 174 -20.22 23.42 -31.53
N GLU A 175 -21.34 22.71 -31.40
CA GLU A 175 -21.74 22.09 -30.14
C GLU A 175 -20.71 21.05 -29.65
N ASN A 176 -20.12 20.28 -30.57
CA ASN A 176 -19.07 19.32 -30.23
C ASN A 176 -17.78 20.00 -29.77
N LEU A 177 -17.35 21.08 -30.44
CA LEU A 177 -16.19 21.86 -30.02
C LEU A 177 -16.39 22.51 -28.63
N GLU A 178 -17.58 23.04 -28.34
CA GLU A 178 -17.93 23.58 -27.02
C GLU A 178 -17.91 22.50 -25.93
N LYS A 179 -18.41 21.28 -26.24
CA LYS A 179 -18.33 20.13 -25.33
C LYS A 179 -16.89 19.72 -25.07
N ILE A 180 -16.05 19.68 -26.11
CA ILE A 180 -14.62 19.36 -26.01
C ILE A 180 -13.93 20.35 -25.08
N ASP A 181 -14.11 21.66 -25.31
CA ASP A 181 -13.50 22.70 -24.49
C ASP A 181 -13.89 22.58 -23.00
N THR A 182 -15.18 22.37 -22.74
CA THR A 182 -15.70 22.19 -21.37
C THR A 182 -15.09 20.96 -20.68
N LYS A 183 -14.99 19.84 -21.40
CA LYS A 183 -14.42 18.59 -20.88
C LYS A 183 -12.91 18.73 -20.62
N ILE A 184 -12.18 19.38 -21.52
CA ILE A 184 -10.75 19.67 -21.34
C ILE A 184 -10.53 20.53 -20.10
N HIS A 185 -11.29 21.63 -19.96
CA HIS A 185 -11.22 22.49 -18.78
C HIS A 185 -11.46 21.72 -17.48
N ARG A 186 -12.45 20.83 -17.46
CA ARG A 186 -12.74 19.99 -16.28
C ARG A 186 -11.60 19.01 -15.97
N LEU A 187 -11.01 18.39 -17.00
CA LEU A 187 -9.89 17.46 -16.86
C LEU A 187 -8.63 18.17 -16.33
N VAL A 188 -8.30 19.34 -16.87
CA VAL A 188 -7.19 20.17 -16.38
C VAL A 188 -7.39 20.55 -14.91
N ARG A 189 -8.61 20.94 -14.52
CA ARG A 189 -8.94 21.27 -13.12
C ARG A 189 -8.79 20.06 -12.18
N LEU A 190 -9.22 18.87 -12.62
CA LEU A 190 -9.04 17.65 -11.84
C LEU A 190 -7.55 17.35 -11.59
N LEU A 191 -6.71 17.47 -12.62
CA LEU A 191 -5.28 17.25 -12.50
C LEU A 191 -4.59 18.33 -11.64
N SER A 192 -5.01 19.60 -11.75
CA SER A 192 -4.39 20.70 -10.99
C SER A 192 -4.77 20.72 -9.52
N THR A 193 -6.01 20.38 -9.17
CA THR A 193 -6.45 20.28 -7.77
C THR A 193 -5.72 19.17 -7.01
N GLY A 194 -5.34 18.07 -7.68
CA GLY A 194 -4.47 17.05 -7.10
C GLY A 194 -3.04 17.53 -6.79
N VAL A 195 -2.56 18.58 -7.49
CA VAL A 195 -1.22 19.16 -7.30
C VAL A 195 -1.23 20.26 -6.23
N SER A 196 -2.27 21.11 -6.17
CA SER A 196 -2.33 22.22 -5.21
C SER A 196 -2.66 21.82 -3.76
N ALA A 197 -3.22 20.64 -3.52
CA ALA A 197 -3.43 20.14 -2.14
C ALA A 197 -2.13 19.69 -1.44
N LYS A 198 -0.97 19.79 -2.11
CA LYS A 198 0.35 19.36 -1.61
C LYS A 198 1.32 20.49 -1.25
N ASN A 199 0.90 21.76 -1.29
CA ASN A 199 1.71 22.90 -0.84
C ASN A 199 1.09 23.56 0.39
#